data_AF-A0AAD6NNF1-F1
#
_entry.id   AF-A0AAD6NNF1-F1
#
_cell.length_a   1.000
_cell.length_b   1.000
_cell.length_c   1.000
_cell.angle_alpha   90.00
_cell.angle_beta   90.00
_cell.angle_gamma   90.00
#
_symmetry.space_group_name_H-M   'P 1'
#
loop_
_entity.id
_entity.type
_entity.pdbx_description
1 polymer ?
#
loop_
_entity_poly.entity_id
_entity_poly.type
_entity_poly.pdbx_seq_one_letter_code
_entity_poly.pdbx_strand_id
1 'polypeptide(L)'
;MPRPRSIRLGVILPAAGTILLLYLLYIRSRIVVPDTNIPVREHFNDDEDPTVFEPPMASIRHSVIRGDDAAWTNDENTTWYSVGRHPNRGECWTYEDRFSAYKDPSPVMSAAISDNNNVNKSKRAVLLRMGSNQEWGEQFTLHARALVLEAGYLGKYDIVILTHLEMDDGAKATWMQRVPEELRPLVQTFTSKQVREWLPRSAKFKSIFDQNHLVVQMFMAQNPKYEFVYSVEADARLIGRWDVFLDDIDLEYAYHRKLKAPDQEMPAIPDLVTFESLRRPRDAWPWLEKECVEHFQGIENIRASLGIVWGWSRRMTDEMTRLNEKGINCYFEYFAPSTAYQQNLTTFFYQHPLYCPRTTPSSRNTMKKEQLGKNDPRSVQHEKVAVGCTYYFVNPHSQPFWEQWYHTPAACRPPALIHPVKGNFWN
;
A
#
# COMPACT_ATOMS: atom_id res chain seq x y z
N MET A 1 -68.21 60.99 -14.62
CA MET A 1 -66.85 61.35 -14.15
C MET A 1 -66.02 60.08 -14.06
N PRO A 2 -64.95 59.91 -14.85
CA PRO A 2 -64.15 58.69 -14.87
C PRO A 2 -63.15 58.65 -13.71
N ARG A 3 -63.08 57.51 -13.02
CA ARG A 3 -62.12 57.22 -11.93
C ARG A 3 -60.71 56.92 -12.47
N PRO A 4 -59.64 57.26 -11.74
CA PRO A 4 -58.27 57.01 -12.18
C PRO A 4 -57.87 55.53 -12.02
N ARG A 5 -57.11 55.02 -12.98
CA ARG A 5 -56.50 53.68 -12.98
C ARG A 5 -55.23 53.68 -12.12
N SER A 6 -55.17 52.79 -11.13
CA SER A 6 -53.97 52.49 -10.35
C SER A 6 -53.08 51.49 -11.10
N ILE A 7 -51.83 51.88 -11.38
CA ILE A 7 -50.78 51.01 -11.89
C ILE A 7 -50.15 50.26 -10.70
N ARG A 8 -50.21 48.93 -10.70
CA ARG A 8 -49.44 48.09 -9.75
C ARG A 8 -48.07 47.79 -10.37
N LEU A 9 -47.00 48.28 -9.76
CA LEU A 9 -45.64 47.80 -10.03
C LEU A 9 -45.51 46.38 -9.48
N GLY A 10 -45.26 45.41 -10.37
CA GLY A 10 -44.88 44.06 -9.99
C GLY A 10 -43.44 44.04 -9.47
N VAL A 11 -43.26 43.54 -8.25
CA VAL A 11 -41.96 43.27 -7.64
C VAL A 11 -41.33 42.08 -8.36
N ILE A 12 -40.31 42.32 -9.18
CA ILE A 12 -39.45 41.28 -9.74
C ILE A 12 -38.43 40.92 -8.65
N LEU A 13 -38.67 39.82 -7.94
CA LEU A 13 -37.68 39.21 -7.04
C LEU A 13 -36.53 38.58 -7.85
N PRO A 14 -35.28 38.62 -7.37
CA PRO A 14 -34.12 38.16 -8.11
C PRO A 14 -34.03 36.62 -8.08
N ALA A 15 -34.66 35.96 -9.03
CA ALA A 15 -34.60 34.50 -9.21
C ALA A 15 -33.16 33.95 -9.34
N ALA A 16 -32.22 34.78 -9.80
CA ALA A 16 -30.82 34.41 -9.95
C ALA A 16 -30.11 34.09 -8.62
N GLY A 17 -30.46 34.79 -7.53
CA GLY A 17 -29.84 34.57 -6.23
C GLY A 17 -30.26 33.23 -5.62
N THR A 18 -31.53 32.86 -5.76
CA THR A 18 -32.08 31.61 -5.24
C THR A 18 -31.55 30.39 -5.99
N ILE A 19 -31.36 30.50 -7.32
CA ILE A 19 -30.80 29.41 -8.12
C ILE A 19 -29.32 29.18 -7.77
N LEU A 20 -28.53 30.24 -7.56
CA LEU A 20 -27.13 30.09 -7.16
C LEU A 20 -27.00 29.50 -5.75
N LEU A 21 -27.85 29.92 -4.81
CA LEU A 21 -27.87 29.36 -3.45
C LEU A 21 -28.28 27.88 -3.45
N LEU A 22 -29.30 27.51 -4.23
CA LEU A 22 -29.72 26.12 -4.38
C LEU A 22 -28.66 25.27 -5.10
N TYR A 23 -27.95 25.84 -6.08
CA TYR A 23 -26.83 25.16 -6.75
C TYR A 23 -25.63 24.95 -5.81
N LEU A 24 -25.30 25.93 -4.96
CA LEU A 24 -24.25 25.81 -3.94
C LEU A 24 -24.63 24.82 -2.83
N LEU A 25 -25.90 24.80 -2.40
CA LEU A 25 -26.42 23.80 -1.46
C LEU A 25 -26.48 22.39 -2.09
N TYR A 26 -26.77 22.30 -3.39
CA TYR A 26 -26.76 21.06 -4.15
C TYR A 26 -25.34 20.50 -4.35
N ILE A 27 -24.35 21.36 -4.61
CA ILE A 27 -22.93 20.95 -4.66
C ILE A 27 -22.45 20.53 -3.27
N ARG A 28 -22.79 21.28 -2.20
CA ARG A 28 -22.43 20.90 -0.82
C ARG A 28 -23.04 19.58 -0.37
N SER A 29 -24.23 19.21 -0.87
CA SER A 29 -24.91 17.96 -0.49
C SER A 29 -24.45 16.74 -1.31
N ARG A 30 -23.72 16.91 -2.40
CA ARG A 30 -23.19 15.79 -3.21
C ARG A 30 -21.73 15.41 -2.93
N ILE A 31 -21.03 16.17 -2.08
CA ILE A 31 -19.69 15.81 -1.59
C ILE A 31 -19.78 15.62 -0.07
N VAL A 32 -20.65 14.71 0.35
CA VAL A 32 -20.52 14.08 1.66
C VAL A 32 -19.79 12.79 1.38
N VAL A 33 -18.45 12.83 1.45
CA VAL A 33 -17.71 11.61 1.77
C VAL A 33 -18.20 11.27 3.17
N PRO A 34 -18.88 10.13 3.39
CA PRO A 34 -19.19 9.75 4.75
C PRO A 34 -17.84 9.65 5.45
N ASP A 35 -17.65 10.43 6.52
CA ASP A 35 -16.68 10.06 7.54
C ASP A 35 -17.09 8.67 7.97
N THR A 36 -16.47 7.68 7.35
CA THR A 36 -16.58 6.31 7.78
C THR A 36 -15.80 6.31 9.07
N ASN A 37 -16.50 6.62 10.16
CA ASN A 37 -16.06 6.28 11.51
C ASN A 37 -16.00 4.75 11.52
N ILE A 38 -14.88 4.22 11.01
CA ILE A 38 -14.51 2.83 11.15
C ILE A 38 -14.49 2.61 12.66
N PRO A 39 -15.30 1.69 13.19
CA PRO A 39 -15.39 1.48 14.62
C PRO A 39 -13.98 1.19 15.15
N VAL A 40 -13.46 2.09 15.99
CA VAL A 40 -12.22 1.87 16.72
C VAL A 40 -12.51 0.71 17.65
N ARG A 41 -11.78 -0.40 17.48
CA ARG A 41 -11.92 -1.60 18.29
C ARG A 41 -11.72 -1.23 19.77
N GLU A 42 -12.75 -1.42 20.59
CA GLU A 42 -12.69 -1.19 22.03
C GLU A 42 -11.66 -2.12 22.68
N HIS A 43 -10.92 -1.58 23.66
CA HIS A 43 -9.84 -2.25 24.37
C HIS A 43 -10.29 -3.58 25.00
N PHE A 44 -9.43 -4.61 24.88
CA PHE A 44 -9.57 -5.87 25.62
C PHE A 44 -9.24 -5.64 27.11
N ASN A 45 -9.99 -6.28 28.01
CA ASN A 45 -9.89 -6.15 29.47
C ASN A 45 -8.51 -6.52 30.04
N ASP A 46 -8.09 -5.76 31.05
CA ASP A 46 -6.83 -5.80 31.82
C ASP A 46 -6.71 -6.97 32.82
N ASP A 47 -6.81 -8.23 32.36
CA ASP A 47 -6.20 -9.35 33.10
C ASP A 47 -4.83 -9.64 32.47
N GLU A 48 -3.85 -8.80 32.81
CA GLU A 48 -2.50 -8.78 32.24
C GLU A 48 -1.72 -10.06 32.60
N ASP A 49 -1.69 -11.00 31.66
CA ASP A 49 -0.61 -11.99 31.59
C ASP A 49 0.65 -11.27 31.06
N PRO A 50 1.72 -11.13 31.86
CA PRO A 50 2.95 -10.43 31.46
C PRO A 50 3.69 -11.11 30.28
N THR A 51 3.14 -12.21 29.74
CA THR A 51 3.62 -12.86 28.52
C THR A 51 3.03 -12.25 27.23
N VAL A 52 2.07 -11.33 27.30
CA VAL A 52 1.43 -10.79 26.09
C VAL A 52 2.20 -9.58 25.55
N PHE A 53 2.57 -9.64 24.26
CA PHE A 53 3.12 -8.48 23.54
C PHE A 53 2.10 -7.34 23.50
N GLU A 54 2.44 -6.20 24.09
CA GLU A 54 1.70 -4.96 23.98
C GLU A 54 2.15 -4.17 22.75
N PRO A 55 1.25 -3.91 21.78
CA PRO A 55 1.64 -3.14 20.62
C PRO A 55 1.82 -1.66 20.98
N PRO A 56 2.76 -0.97 20.30
CA PRO A 56 2.98 0.44 20.53
C PRO A 56 1.73 1.26 20.21
N MET A 57 1.60 2.40 20.87
CA MET A 57 0.53 3.36 20.64
C MET A 57 1.10 4.75 20.37
N ALA A 58 0.48 5.48 19.46
CA ALA A 58 0.79 6.89 19.24
C ALA A 58 0.55 7.70 20.52
N SER A 59 1.54 8.51 20.91
CA SER A 59 1.44 9.42 22.05
C SER A 59 0.46 10.57 21.79
N ILE A 60 0.23 10.91 20.52
CA ILE A 60 -0.68 11.98 20.08
C ILE A 60 -1.87 11.35 19.32
N ARG A 61 -3.10 11.65 19.76
CA ARG A 61 -4.36 11.10 19.20
C ARG A 61 -5.41 12.17 18.88
N HIS A 62 -5.04 13.19 18.12
CA HIS A 62 -5.98 14.17 17.56
C HIS A 62 -5.72 14.37 16.06
N SER A 63 -6.66 14.98 15.33
CA SER A 63 -6.42 15.28 13.90
C SER A 63 -5.09 16.01 13.74
N VAL A 64 -4.19 15.39 12.99
CA VAL A 64 -2.87 15.97 12.64
C VAL A 64 -2.93 16.66 11.30
N ILE A 65 -4.05 16.61 10.59
CA ILE A 65 -4.28 17.39 9.39
C ILE A 65 -5.12 18.61 9.76
N ARG A 66 -4.60 19.78 9.41
CA ARG A 66 -5.29 21.07 9.57
C ARG A 66 -6.32 21.28 8.45
N GLY A 67 -7.18 22.28 8.60
CA GLY A 67 -8.19 22.63 7.60
C GLY A 67 -7.63 23.14 6.25
N ASP A 68 -6.31 23.36 6.14
CA ASP A 68 -5.60 23.68 4.89
C ASP A 68 -4.78 22.49 4.35
N ASP A 69 -5.11 21.27 4.76
CA ASP A 69 -4.47 20.00 4.44
C ASP A 69 -3.03 19.84 4.93
N ALA A 70 -2.47 20.84 5.61
CA ALA A 70 -1.14 20.74 6.18
C ALA A 70 -1.10 19.73 7.33
N ALA A 71 -0.12 18.83 7.28
CA ALA A 71 0.19 17.90 8.35
C ALA A 71 0.97 18.63 9.45
N TRP A 72 0.39 18.68 10.64
CA TRP A 72 1.01 19.16 11.86
C TRP A 72 1.95 18.09 12.40
N THR A 73 3.24 18.31 12.21
CA THR A 73 4.27 17.26 12.37
C THR A 73 5.37 17.62 13.36
N ASN A 74 5.23 18.75 14.07
CA ASN A 74 6.13 19.20 15.12
C ASN A 74 7.63 19.22 14.75
N ASP A 75 7.97 19.38 13.47
CA ASP A 75 9.37 19.41 13.01
C ASP A 75 9.91 20.82 12.73
N GLU A 76 9.12 21.86 13.06
CA GLU A 76 9.33 23.32 12.92
C GLU A 76 9.75 23.86 11.55
N ASN A 77 10.31 23.00 10.70
CA ASN A 77 11.07 23.37 9.51
C ASN A 77 10.44 22.86 8.21
N THR A 78 9.44 21.96 8.28
CA THR A 78 8.75 21.51 7.08
C THR A 78 7.24 21.56 7.18
N THR A 79 6.62 21.73 6.02
CA THR A 79 5.17 21.65 5.90
C THR A 79 4.84 20.68 4.79
N TRP A 80 4.37 19.52 5.21
CA TRP A 80 3.84 18.49 4.35
C TRP A 80 2.34 18.66 4.25
N TYR A 81 1.77 18.39 3.08
CA TYR A 81 0.36 18.52 2.80
C TYR A 81 -0.20 17.15 2.46
N SER A 82 -1.27 16.76 3.15
CA SER A 82 -2.07 15.59 2.79
C SER A 82 -2.63 15.80 1.39
N VAL A 83 -2.46 14.82 0.51
CA VAL A 83 -3.07 14.84 -0.82
C VAL A 83 -3.89 13.58 -1.05
N GLY A 84 -5.02 13.75 -1.73
CA GLY A 84 -5.96 12.66 -1.95
C GLY A 84 -6.78 12.40 -0.70
N ARG A 85 -6.59 11.25 -0.06
CA ARG A 85 -7.35 10.86 1.12
C ARG A 85 -6.64 11.30 2.39
N HIS A 86 -7.37 11.91 3.31
CA HIS A 86 -6.87 12.15 4.66
C HIS A 86 -6.66 10.84 5.42
N PRO A 87 -5.74 10.80 6.40
CA PRO A 87 -5.67 9.68 7.32
C PRO A 87 -7.03 9.53 8.03
N ASN A 88 -7.61 8.33 7.99
CA ASN A 88 -8.86 8.04 8.69
C ASN A 88 -8.69 8.04 10.22
N ARG A 89 -7.44 8.07 10.70
CA ARG A 89 -7.06 8.00 12.11
C ARG A 89 -6.31 9.26 12.49
N GLY A 90 -6.69 9.85 13.61
CA GLY A 90 -6.05 11.05 14.18
C GLY A 90 -4.78 10.74 14.96
N GLU A 91 -3.99 9.75 14.58
CA GLU A 91 -2.77 9.39 15.31
C GLU A 91 -1.58 10.20 14.76
N CYS A 92 -0.68 10.65 15.63
CA CYS A 92 0.65 11.12 15.26
C CYS A 92 1.70 10.26 15.95
N TRP A 93 2.58 9.67 15.16
CA TRP A 93 3.62 8.77 15.64
C TRP A 93 4.94 9.53 15.69
N THR A 94 5.56 9.64 16.86
CA THR A 94 7.00 9.93 16.91
C THR A 94 7.79 8.68 16.46
N TYR A 95 9.06 8.85 16.11
CA TYR A 95 9.92 7.70 15.80
C TYR A 95 9.99 6.73 16.99
N GLU A 96 10.09 7.26 18.21
CA GLU A 96 10.15 6.47 19.44
C GLU A 96 8.83 5.76 19.71
N ASP A 97 7.68 6.43 19.55
CA ASP A 97 6.36 5.79 19.66
C ASP A 97 6.26 4.59 18.73
N ARG A 98 6.81 4.71 17.51
CA ARG A 98 6.71 3.66 16.50
C ARG A 98 7.62 2.47 16.77
N PHE A 99 8.86 2.70 17.23
CA PHE A 99 9.90 1.67 17.19
C PHE A 99 10.51 1.28 18.55
N SER A 100 10.28 2.04 19.61
CA SER A 100 10.85 1.75 20.95
C SER A 100 10.57 0.32 21.42
N ALA A 101 9.33 -0.15 21.27
CA ALA A 101 8.89 -1.47 21.66
C ALA A 101 9.64 -2.62 20.96
N TYR A 102 10.33 -2.36 19.84
CA TYR A 102 11.00 -3.39 19.04
C TYR A 102 12.53 -3.41 19.19
N LYS A 103 13.12 -2.46 19.93
CA LYS A 103 14.58 -2.35 20.10
C LYS A 103 15.15 -3.56 20.82
N ASP A 104 14.54 -3.91 21.95
CA ASP A 104 15.00 -4.97 22.83
C ASP A 104 13.88 -5.99 23.04
N PRO A 105 13.69 -6.95 22.10
CA PRO A 105 12.62 -7.93 22.22
C PRO A 105 12.84 -8.80 23.46
N SER A 106 11.81 -8.89 24.30
CA SER A 106 11.81 -9.82 25.43
C SER A 106 11.91 -11.27 24.93
N PRO A 107 12.30 -12.25 25.77
CA PRO A 107 12.32 -13.65 25.37
C PRO A 107 10.99 -14.14 24.79
N VAL A 108 9.87 -13.63 25.31
CA VAL A 108 8.53 -13.98 24.83
C VAL A 108 8.26 -13.37 23.44
N MET A 109 8.68 -12.13 23.20
CA MET A 109 8.59 -11.51 21.88
C MET A 109 9.46 -12.22 20.86
N SER A 110 10.70 -12.55 21.23
CA SER A 110 11.62 -13.31 20.37
C SER A 110 11.04 -14.67 19.99
N ALA A 111 10.45 -15.39 20.95
CA ALA A 111 9.74 -16.64 20.68
C ALA A 111 8.54 -16.42 19.75
N ALA A 112 7.71 -15.40 20.00
CA ALA A 112 6.56 -15.07 19.16
C ALA A 112 6.97 -14.75 17.70
N ILE A 113 8.12 -14.08 17.51
CA ILE A 113 8.70 -13.82 16.19
C ILE A 113 9.13 -15.14 15.54
N SER A 114 9.96 -15.94 16.21
CA SER A 114 10.50 -17.18 15.65
C SER A 114 9.42 -18.21 15.32
N ASP A 115 8.38 -18.31 16.17
CA ASP A 115 7.32 -19.30 16.04
C ASP A 115 6.10 -18.81 15.25
N ASN A 116 6.13 -17.59 14.70
CA ASN A 116 4.98 -16.96 14.04
C ASN A 116 4.25 -17.91 13.07
N ASN A 117 5.00 -18.55 12.16
CA ASN A 117 4.43 -19.41 11.13
C ASN A 117 4.06 -20.83 11.62
N ASN A 118 4.55 -21.23 12.80
CA ASN A 118 4.24 -22.52 13.42
C ASN A 118 2.92 -22.44 14.21
N VAL A 119 2.69 -21.30 14.87
CA VAL A 119 1.49 -21.05 15.66
C VAL A 119 0.31 -20.69 14.75
N ASN A 120 0.59 -20.01 13.65
CA ASN A 120 -0.44 -19.52 12.76
C ASN A 120 -0.86 -20.55 11.72
N LYS A 121 -2.18 -20.76 11.59
CA LYS A 121 -2.79 -21.60 10.55
C LYS A 121 -3.39 -20.73 9.44
N SER A 122 -2.73 -19.60 9.16
CA SER A 122 -3.27 -18.61 8.24
C SER A 122 -3.23 -19.10 6.81
N LYS A 123 -4.26 -18.69 6.07
CA LYS A 123 -4.28 -18.79 4.60
C LYS A 123 -3.72 -17.52 3.95
N ARG A 124 -3.20 -16.59 4.74
CA ARG A 124 -2.63 -15.33 4.28
C ARG A 124 -1.19 -15.20 4.74
N ALA A 125 -0.33 -14.66 3.88
CA ALA A 125 1.04 -14.34 4.26
C ALA A 125 1.46 -12.93 3.87
N VAL A 126 2.51 -12.43 4.52
CA VAL A 126 3.27 -11.27 4.07
C VAL A 126 4.69 -11.72 3.70
N LEU A 127 5.11 -11.39 2.48
CA LEU A 127 6.44 -11.63 1.94
C LEU A 127 7.24 -10.35 2.02
N LEU A 128 8.18 -10.27 2.96
CA LEU A 128 9.16 -9.20 3.02
C LEU A 128 10.29 -9.53 2.04
N ARG A 129 10.29 -8.89 0.86
CA ARG A 129 11.25 -9.16 -0.22
C ARG A 129 12.53 -8.38 -0.03
N MET A 130 13.67 -9.07 -0.07
CA MET A 130 15.00 -8.50 0.11
C MET A 130 15.95 -8.87 -1.03
N GLY A 131 16.85 -7.94 -1.36
CA GLY A 131 18.01 -8.20 -2.23
C GLY A 131 19.25 -8.65 -1.45
N SER A 132 20.25 -9.18 -2.15
CA SER A 132 21.51 -9.65 -1.55
C SER A 132 22.38 -8.51 -0.97
N ASN A 133 22.20 -7.30 -1.49
CA ASN A 133 22.90 -6.10 -1.07
C ASN A 133 22.24 -5.37 0.10
N GLN A 134 21.15 -5.93 0.64
CA GLN A 134 20.43 -5.30 1.73
C GLN A 134 21.00 -5.71 3.08
N GLU A 135 21.32 -4.70 3.89
CA GLU A 135 21.97 -4.88 5.18
C GLU A 135 20.94 -5.01 6.31
N TRP A 136 21.28 -5.86 7.29
CA TRP A 136 20.52 -6.04 8.53
C TRP A 136 20.91 -4.99 9.58
N GLY A 137 20.83 -3.71 9.19
CA GLY A 137 21.02 -2.60 10.11
C GLY A 137 19.91 -2.52 11.17
N GLU A 138 20.14 -1.71 12.20
CA GLU A 138 19.19 -1.50 13.30
C GLU A 138 17.80 -1.13 12.79
N GLN A 139 17.72 -0.15 11.89
CA GLN A 139 16.47 0.37 11.34
C GLN A 139 15.64 -0.68 10.60
N PHE A 140 16.31 -1.54 9.83
CA PHE A 140 15.64 -2.62 9.13
C PHE A 140 15.19 -3.71 10.08
N THR A 141 16.01 -4.03 11.09
CA THR A 141 15.69 -5.00 12.12
C THR A 141 14.43 -4.58 12.89
N LEU A 142 14.33 -3.31 13.30
CA LEU A 142 13.14 -2.76 13.95
C LEU A 142 11.89 -2.87 13.05
N HIS A 143 12.05 -2.56 11.76
CA HIS A 143 10.98 -2.70 10.78
C HIS A 143 10.51 -4.15 10.62
N ALA A 144 11.44 -5.11 10.50
CA ALA A 144 11.14 -6.52 10.35
C ALA A 144 10.45 -7.08 11.60
N ARG A 145 10.94 -6.74 12.81
CA ARG A 145 10.30 -7.10 14.07
C ARG A 145 8.88 -6.54 14.17
N ALA A 146 8.70 -5.27 13.84
CA ALA A 146 7.39 -4.64 13.80
C ALA A 146 6.44 -5.35 12.83
N LEU A 147 6.90 -5.68 11.61
CA LEU A 147 6.10 -6.42 10.64
C LEU A 147 5.66 -7.79 11.19
N VAL A 148 6.59 -8.54 11.81
CA VAL A 148 6.28 -9.87 12.35
C VAL A 148 5.32 -9.80 13.52
N LEU A 149 5.55 -8.93 14.49
CA LEU A 149 4.70 -8.83 15.67
C LEU A 149 3.33 -8.22 15.36
N GLU A 150 3.28 -7.20 14.50
CA GLU A 150 2.02 -6.56 14.13
C GLU A 150 1.27 -7.43 13.10
N ALA A 151 1.77 -7.57 11.87
CA ALA A 151 1.03 -8.34 10.86
C ALA A 151 0.96 -9.83 11.20
N GLY A 152 2.06 -10.41 11.69
CA GLY A 152 2.11 -11.84 11.98
C GLY A 152 1.36 -12.21 13.26
N TYR A 153 1.88 -11.78 14.41
CA TYR A 153 1.35 -12.19 15.70
C TYR A 153 -0.03 -11.61 16.00
N LEU A 154 -0.27 -10.32 15.76
CA LEU A 154 -1.58 -9.69 16.00
C LEU A 154 -2.54 -9.89 14.82
N GLY A 155 -2.08 -9.60 13.60
CA GLY A 155 -2.88 -9.69 12.37
C GLY A 155 -3.11 -11.12 11.87
N LYS A 156 -2.46 -12.12 12.46
CA LYS A 156 -2.55 -13.53 12.08
C LYS A 156 -2.19 -13.78 10.61
N TYR A 157 -1.11 -13.16 10.13
CA TYR A 157 -0.46 -13.53 8.87
C TYR A 157 0.73 -14.45 9.11
N ASP A 158 1.00 -15.36 8.18
CA ASP A 158 2.31 -15.98 8.11
C ASP A 158 3.29 -14.93 7.56
N ILE A 159 4.52 -14.88 8.04
CA ILE A 159 5.53 -13.91 7.60
C ILE A 159 6.72 -14.66 7.04
N VAL A 160 7.10 -14.32 5.81
CA VAL A 160 8.25 -14.92 5.14
C VAL A 160 9.17 -13.81 4.67
N ILE A 161 10.42 -13.89 5.08
CA ILE A 161 11.46 -12.96 4.65
C ILE A 161 12.14 -13.60 3.44
N LEU A 162 11.70 -13.20 2.26
CA LEU A 162 12.06 -13.83 1.00
C LEU A 162 13.27 -13.10 0.38
N THR A 163 14.45 -13.69 0.52
CA THR A 163 15.73 -13.04 0.19
C THR A 163 16.36 -13.61 -1.08
N HIS A 164 16.66 -12.73 -2.04
CA HIS A 164 17.41 -13.06 -3.24
C HIS A 164 18.91 -13.10 -2.93
N LEU A 165 19.54 -14.27 -2.96
CA LEU A 165 20.98 -14.42 -2.67
C LEU A 165 21.70 -15.10 -3.84
N GLU A 166 22.58 -14.37 -4.53
CA GLU A 166 23.44 -14.92 -5.58
C GLU A 166 24.84 -15.21 -5.02
N MET A 167 24.94 -16.21 -4.14
CA MET A 167 26.19 -16.56 -3.46
C MET A 167 26.29 -18.07 -3.19
N ASP A 168 27.49 -18.56 -2.95
CA ASP A 168 27.73 -19.95 -2.54
C ASP A 168 27.26 -20.22 -1.10
N ASP A 169 27.23 -21.51 -0.71
CA ASP A 169 26.72 -21.94 0.60
C ASP A 169 27.52 -21.37 1.78
N GLY A 170 28.83 -21.14 1.63
CA GLY A 170 29.67 -20.57 2.69
C GLY A 170 29.39 -19.09 2.90
N ALA A 171 29.30 -18.33 1.81
CA ALA A 171 28.90 -16.92 1.83
C ALA A 171 27.46 -16.75 2.36
N LYS A 172 26.55 -17.65 1.97
CA LYS A 172 25.17 -17.68 2.46
C LYS A 172 25.10 -17.93 3.97
N ALA A 173 25.88 -18.89 4.49
CA ALA A 173 25.94 -19.14 5.93
C ALA A 173 26.46 -17.90 6.68
N THR A 174 27.48 -17.23 6.14
CA THR A 174 28.00 -15.97 6.69
C THR A 174 26.96 -14.85 6.64
N TRP A 175 26.18 -14.75 5.57
CA TRP A 175 25.09 -13.76 5.47
C TRP A 175 23.99 -14.04 6.52
N MET A 176 23.60 -15.31 6.70
CA MET A 176 22.61 -15.72 7.70
C MET A 176 22.99 -15.38 9.14
N GLN A 177 24.29 -15.32 9.47
CA GLN A 177 24.76 -14.90 10.79
C GLN A 177 24.42 -13.43 11.09
N ARG A 178 24.26 -12.59 10.06
CA ARG A 178 23.88 -11.17 10.19
C ARG A 178 22.39 -10.98 10.44
N VAL A 179 21.57 -11.98 10.12
CA VAL A 179 20.14 -11.97 10.43
C VAL A 179 19.98 -12.13 11.96
N PRO A 180 19.19 -11.27 12.63
CA PRO A 180 18.83 -11.46 14.04
C PRO A 180 18.29 -12.86 14.29
N GLU A 181 18.73 -13.49 15.38
CA GLU A 181 18.49 -14.90 15.64
C GLU A 181 17.00 -15.26 15.60
N GLU A 182 16.17 -14.40 16.19
CA GLU A 182 14.73 -14.57 16.27
C GLU A 182 14.03 -14.52 14.91
N LEU A 183 14.63 -13.86 13.90
CA LEU A 183 14.09 -13.72 12.54
C LEU A 183 14.58 -14.81 11.59
N ARG A 184 15.68 -15.51 11.90
CA ARG A 184 16.27 -16.55 11.02
C ARG A 184 15.27 -17.64 10.59
N PRO A 185 14.37 -18.15 11.46
CA PRO A 185 13.40 -19.18 11.05
C PRO A 185 12.42 -18.72 9.97
N LEU A 186 12.23 -17.40 9.82
CA LEU A 186 11.32 -16.81 8.84
C LEU A 186 11.98 -16.54 7.48
N VAL A 187 13.30 -16.68 7.39
CA VAL A 187 14.06 -16.40 6.16
C VAL A 187 13.97 -17.57 5.19
N GLN A 188 13.53 -17.28 3.97
CA GLN A 188 13.60 -18.17 2.83
C GLN A 188 14.44 -17.53 1.74
N THR A 189 15.42 -18.28 1.23
CA THR A 189 16.35 -17.77 0.23
C THR A 189 16.06 -18.36 -1.14
N PHE A 190 16.25 -17.59 -2.19
CA PHE A 190 16.19 -18.08 -3.56
C PHE A 190 17.28 -17.44 -4.44
N THR A 191 17.50 -18.05 -5.61
CA THR A 191 18.46 -17.61 -6.63
C THR A 191 17.74 -17.35 -7.96
N SER A 192 18.35 -16.57 -8.86
CA SER A 192 17.85 -16.43 -10.23
C SER A 192 17.88 -17.76 -10.98
N LYS A 193 18.80 -18.67 -10.63
CA LYS A 193 18.86 -20.01 -11.21
C LYS A 193 17.62 -20.81 -10.86
N GLN A 194 17.23 -20.86 -9.59
CA GLN A 194 16.02 -21.57 -9.15
C GLN A 194 14.75 -21.00 -9.81
N VAL A 195 14.63 -19.68 -9.93
CA VAL A 195 13.50 -19.05 -10.62
C VAL A 195 13.48 -19.44 -12.10
N ARG A 196 14.63 -19.46 -12.78
CA ARG A 196 14.74 -19.92 -14.18
C ARG A 196 14.40 -21.39 -14.36
N GLU A 197 14.78 -22.24 -13.42
CA GLU A 197 14.48 -23.68 -13.45
C GLU A 197 12.99 -23.95 -13.20
N TRP A 198 12.35 -23.15 -12.35
CA TRP A 198 10.90 -23.22 -12.09
C TRP A 198 10.07 -22.66 -13.27
N LEU A 199 10.55 -21.60 -13.92
CA LEU A 199 9.84 -20.93 -15.01
C LEU A 199 9.75 -21.84 -16.25
N PRO A 200 8.59 -21.92 -16.95
CA PRO A 200 8.49 -22.63 -18.22
C PRO A 200 9.52 -22.13 -19.23
N ARG A 201 10.14 -23.05 -19.99
CA ARG A 201 11.16 -22.71 -21.01
C ARG A 201 10.66 -21.74 -22.09
N SER A 202 9.34 -21.66 -22.29
CA SER A 202 8.69 -20.72 -23.20
C SER A 202 8.74 -19.27 -22.71
N ALA A 203 8.76 -19.04 -21.39
CA ALA A 203 8.78 -17.70 -20.83
C ALA A 203 10.20 -17.11 -20.79
N LYS A 204 10.30 -15.85 -21.20
CA LYS A 204 11.55 -15.09 -21.12
C LYS A 204 11.83 -14.71 -19.66
N PHE A 205 13.02 -15.03 -19.18
CA PHE A 205 13.56 -14.53 -17.91
C PHE A 205 14.65 -13.49 -18.18
N LYS A 206 14.44 -12.25 -17.73
CA LYS A 206 15.42 -11.16 -17.87
C LYS A 206 16.27 -11.02 -16.61
N SER A 207 15.64 -10.65 -15.50
CA SER A 207 16.27 -10.51 -14.19
C SER A 207 15.21 -10.51 -13.10
N ILE A 208 15.61 -10.75 -11.84
CA ILE A 208 14.72 -10.58 -10.68
C ILE A 208 14.29 -9.12 -10.52
N PHE A 209 15.13 -8.16 -10.92
CA PHE A 209 14.78 -6.74 -10.87
C PHE A 209 13.64 -6.40 -11.83
N ASP A 210 13.70 -6.88 -13.08
CA ASP A 210 12.66 -6.60 -14.08
C ASP A 210 11.38 -7.42 -13.84
N GLN A 211 11.51 -8.60 -13.24
CA GLN A 211 10.43 -9.60 -13.15
C GLN A 211 10.30 -10.14 -11.73
N ASN A 212 10.26 -9.23 -10.74
CA ASN A 212 10.21 -9.60 -9.33
C ASN A 212 8.94 -10.39 -8.95
N HIS A 213 7.86 -10.29 -9.73
CA HIS A 213 6.62 -11.04 -9.52
C HIS A 213 6.81 -12.55 -9.62
N LEU A 214 7.82 -13.02 -10.36
CA LEU A 214 8.10 -14.45 -10.51
C LEU A 214 8.38 -15.14 -9.18
N VAL A 215 9.01 -14.44 -8.23
CA VAL A 215 9.36 -15.02 -6.92
C VAL A 215 8.10 -15.19 -6.07
N VAL A 216 7.13 -14.29 -6.21
CA VAL A 216 5.82 -14.38 -5.55
C VAL A 216 5.00 -15.53 -6.16
N GLN A 217 5.01 -15.66 -7.49
CA GLN A 217 4.35 -16.79 -8.17
C GLN A 217 4.96 -18.14 -7.76
N MET A 218 6.30 -18.24 -7.76
CA MET A 218 7.01 -19.45 -7.34
C MET A 218 6.69 -19.80 -5.89
N PHE A 219 6.72 -18.82 -4.99
CA PHE A 219 6.35 -19.01 -3.58
C PHE A 219 4.92 -19.54 -3.44
N MET A 220 3.95 -18.91 -4.10
CA MET A 220 2.55 -19.31 -4.04
C MET A 220 2.32 -20.72 -4.63
N ALA A 221 3.02 -21.07 -5.71
CA ALA A 221 2.94 -22.41 -6.30
C ALA A 221 3.49 -23.51 -5.37
N GLN A 222 4.55 -23.20 -4.61
CA GLN A 222 5.17 -24.12 -3.65
C GLN A 222 4.42 -24.20 -2.31
N ASN A 223 3.52 -23.24 -2.04
CA ASN A 223 2.81 -23.14 -0.77
C ASN A 223 1.28 -23.06 -1.01
N PRO A 224 0.64 -24.18 -1.41
CA PRO A 224 -0.79 -24.19 -1.80
C PRO A 224 -1.75 -23.86 -0.66
N LYS A 225 -1.27 -23.80 0.59
CA LYS A 225 -2.10 -23.39 1.74
C LYS A 225 -2.50 -21.91 1.70
N TYR A 226 -1.76 -21.06 0.99
CA TYR A 226 -2.04 -19.62 0.93
C TYR A 226 -3.03 -19.28 -0.19
N GLU A 227 -4.09 -18.56 0.20
CA GLU A 227 -5.08 -18.01 -0.72
C GLU A 227 -4.75 -16.57 -1.11
N PHE A 228 -3.96 -15.85 -0.30
CA PHE A 228 -3.59 -14.46 -0.53
C PHE A 228 -2.25 -14.08 0.10
N VAL A 229 -1.44 -13.28 -0.57
CA VAL A 229 -0.17 -12.77 -0.03
C VAL A 229 0.00 -11.28 -0.26
N TYR A 230 0.46 -10.55 0.74
CA TYR A 230 1.07 -9.25 0.52
C TYR A 230 2.56 -9.43 0.23
N SER A 231 3.07 -8.77 -0.79
CA SER A 231 4.49 -8.62 -1.05
C SER A 231 4.88 -7.21 -0.66
N VAL A 232 5.88 -7.06 0.20
CA VAL A 232 6.43 -5.77 0.67
C VAL A 232 7.90 -5.73 0.27
N GLU A 233 8.30 -4.76 -0.55
CA GLU A 233 9.72 -4.48 -0.77
C GLU A 233 10.35 -3.96 0.50
N ALA A 234 11.58 -4.40 0.78
CA ALA A 234 12.21 -4.09 2.02
C ALA A 234 12.53 -2.59 2.17
N ASP A 235 12.59 -1.79 1.11
CA ASP A 235 12.72 -0.32 1.17
C ASP A 235 11.37 0.43 1.32
N ALA A 236 10.27 -0.29 1.49
CA ALA A 236 9.00 0.29 1.94
C ALA A 236 8.99 0.47 3.46
N ARG A 237 8.26 1.48 3.94
CA ARG A 237 8.06 1.74 5.38
C ARG A 237 6.62 2.08 5.68
N LEU A 238 6.20 1.73 6.88
CA LEU A 238 4.91 2.13 7.43
C LEU A 238 5.15 2.94 8.71
N ILE A 239 4.77 4.21 8.68
CA ILE A 239 4.49 4.98 9.90
C ILE A 239 3.08 4.61 10.32
N GLY A 240 2.91 4.18 11.57
CA GLY A 240 1.72 3.46 12.04
C GLY A 240 1.93 1.95 12.09
N ARG A 241 0.86 1.21 12.39
CA ARG A 241 0.92 -0.24 12.64
C ARG A 241 0.42 -1.08 11.47
N TRP A 242 1.10 -2.19 11.20
CA TRP A 242 0.77 -3.09 10.10
C TRP A 242 -0.55 -3.84 10.29
N ASP A 243 -0.85 -4.32 11.49
CA ASP A 243 -2.12 -5.03 11.74
C ASP A 243 -3.32 -4.12 11.49
N VAL A 244 -3.22 -2.87 11.97
CA VAL A 244 -4.18 -1.80 11.74
C VAL A 244 -4.31 -1.47 10.25
N PHE A 245 -3.19 -1.28 9.56
CA PHE A 245 -3.20 -0.92 8.15
C PHE A 245 -3.82 -2.01 7.27
N LEU A 246 -3.51 -3.28 7.55
CA LEU A 246 -4.07 -4.41 6.83
C LEU A 246 -5.57 -4.62 7.12
N ASP A 247 -6.01 -4.39 8.35
CA ASP A 247 -7.44 -4.43 8.72
C ASP A 247 -8.23 -3.31 8.04
N ASP A 248 -7.68 -2.08 7.97
CA ASP A 248 -8.31 -0.97 7.26
C ASP A 248 -8.56 -1.29 5.77
N ILE A 249 -7.61 -1.97 5.11
CA ILE A 249 -7.77 -2.44 3.72
C ILE A 249 -8.94 -3.43 3.61
N ASP A 250 -9.00 -4.43 4.50
CA ASP A 250 -10.03 -5.46 4.48
C ASP A 250 -11.42 -4.87 4.75
N LEU A 251 -11.53 -3.96 5.74
CA LEU A 251 -12.76 -3.27 6.09
C LEU A 251 -13.27 -2.40 4.94
N GLU A 252 -12.36 -1.67 4.28
CA GLU A 252 -12.73 -0.83 3.14
C GLU A 252 -13.16 -1.68 1.94
N TYR A 253 -12.43 -2.75 1.63
CA TYR A 253 -12.84 -3.67 0.57
C TYR A 253 -14.22 -4.27 0.86
N ALA A 254 -14.47 -4.70 2.11
CA ALA A 254 -15.77 -5.21 2.53
C ALA A 254 -16.89 -4.17 2.41
N TYR A 255 -16.60 -2.90 2.69
CA TYR A 255 -17.54 -1.79 2.46
C TYR A 255 -17.86 -1.63 0.96
N HIS A 256 -16.85 -1.63 0.10
CA HIS A 256 -17.05 -1.54 -1.36
C HIS A 256 -17.87 -2.71 -1.91
N ARG A 257 -17.64 -3.93 -1.40
CA ARG A 257 -18.42 -5.12 -1.78
C ARG A 257 -19.92 -4.97 -1.50
N LYS A 258 -20.29 -4.25 -0.42
CA LYS A 258 -21.71 -3.96 -0.10
C LYS A 258 -22.33 -2.96 -1.07
N LEU A 259 -21.53 -2.11 -1.70
CA LEU A 259 -21.95 -1.06 -2.63
C LEU A 259 -21.78 -1.43 -4.10
N LYS A 260 -21.37 -2.66 -4.40
CA LYS A 260 -21.10 -3.10 -5.76
C LYS A 260 -22.37 -3.04 -6.63
N ALA A 261 -22.19 -2.77 -7.92
CA ALA A 261 -23.29 -2.87 -8.87
C ALA A 261 -23.75 -4.35 -9.02
N PRO A 262 -25.01 -4.62 -9.40
CA PRO A 262 -25.53 -5.99 -9.52
C PRO A 262 -24.72 -6.89 -10.45
N ASP A 263 -24.10 -6.31 -11.48
CA ASP A 263 -23.26 -6.98 -12.48
C ASP A 263 -21.77 -6.99 -12.12
N GLN A 264 -21.37 -6.36 -11.02
CA GLN A 264 -19.97 -6.29 -10.60
C GLN A 264 -19.59 -7.50 -9.74
N GLU A 265 -18.64 -8.32 -10.23
CA GLU A 265 -18.02 -9.37 -9.44
C GLU A 265 -17.01 -8.74 -8.46
N MET A 266 -17.23 -8.99 -7.17
CA MET A 266 -16.27 -8.64 -6.11
C MET A 266 -16.21 -9.83 -5.13
N PRO A 267 -15.21 -10.73 -5.28
CA PRO A 267 -15.02 -11.88 -4.42
C PRO A 267 -14.76 -11.48 -2.95
N ALA A 268 -14.67 -12.45 -2.05
CA ALA A 268 -14.40 -12.18 -0.64
C ALA A 268 -13.04 -11.52 -0.40
N ILE A 269 -12.06 -11.87 -1.24
CA ILE A 269 -10.69 -11.36 -1.25
C ILE A 269 -10.43 -10.84 -2.66
N PRO A 270 -9.93 -9.61 -2.85
CA PRO A 270 -9.61 -9.09 -4.18
C PRO A 270 -8.49 -9.91 -4.82
N ASP A 271 -8.41 -9.91 -6.15
CA ASP A 271 -7.31 -10.62 -6.83
C ASP A 271 -5.99 -9.88 -6.74
N LEU A 272 -6.06 -8.56 -6.83
CA LEU A 272 -4.91 -7.68 -6.77
C LEU A 272 -5.25 -6.49 -5.85
N VAL A 273 -4.41 -6.22 -4.85
CA VAL A 273 -4.47 -4.98 -4.06
C VAL A 273 -3.31 -4.10 -4.45
N THR A 274 -3.60 -2.85 -4.82
CA THR A 274 -2.57 -1.86 -5.14
C THR A 274 -2.66 -0.64 -4.25
N PHE A 275 -1.51 0.03 -4.08
CA PHE A 275 -1.36 1.25 -3.28
C PHE A 275 -0.97 2.46 -4.15
N GLU A 276 -0.76 2.23 -5.44
CA GLU A 276 -0.87 3.26 -6.47
C GLU A 276 -2.01 2.85 -7.42
N SER A 277 -2.81 3.84 -7.80
CA SER A 277 -3.89 3.66 -8.78
C SER A 277 -3.40 3.07 -10.08
N LEU A 278 -4.19 2.16 -10.66
CA LEU A 278 -3.89 1.60 -11.97
C LEU A 278 -4.04 2.66 -13.05
N ARG A 279 -3.00 2.83 -13.86
CA ARG A 279 -3.00 3.76 -14.99
C ARG A 279 -2.46 3.14 -16.26
N ARG A 280 -2.81 3.74 -17.40
CA ARG A 280 -2.11 3.43 -18.65
C ARG A 280 -0.64 3.83 -18.52
N PRO A 281 0.31 3.01 -18.97
CA PRO A 281 1.72 3.42 -19.04
C PRO A 281 1.90 4.60 -20.01
N ARG A 282 3.06 5.26 -19.91
CA ARG A 282 3.44 6.35 -20.83
C ARG A 282 3.90 5.74 -22.16
N ASP A 283 3.64 6.43 -23.27
CA ASP A 283 3.93 5.95 -24.63
C ASP A 283 5.42 5.62 -24.86
N ALA A 284 6.33 6.31 -24.16
CA ALA A 284 7.78 6.12 -24.26
C ALA A 284 8.41 5.46 -23.02
N TRP A 285 7.69 4.53 -22.37
CA TRP A 285 8.19 3.86 -21.18
C TRP A 285 9.16 2.72 -21.56
N PRO A 286 10.45 2.78 -21.17
CA PRO A 286 11.48 1.88 -21.73
C PRO A 286 11.36 0.41 -21.30
N TRP A 287 10.51 0.12 -20.33
CA TRP A 287 10.22 -1.24 -19.87
C TRP A 287 9.08 -1.90 -20.64
N LEU A 288 8.41 -1.20 -21.56
CA LEU A 288 7.36 -1.81 -22.40
C LEU A 288 7.98 -2.72 -23.45
N GLU A 289 7.79 -4.03 -23.26
CA GLU A 289 8.23 -5.05 -24.20
C GLU A 289 7.23 -5.17 -25.35
N LYS A 290 7.72 -5.19 -26.59
CA LYS A 290 6.87 -5.22 -27.80
C LYS A 290 5.91 -6.41 -27.79
N GLU A 291 6.40 -7.60 -27.42
CA GLU A 291 5.60 -8.82 -27.38
C GLU A 291 4.48 -8.75 -26.34
N CYS A 292 4.71 -8.04 -25.23
CA CYS A 292 3.70 -7.81 -24.21
C CYS A 292 2.64 -6.81 -24.67
N VAL A 293 3.06 -5.73 -25.35
CA VAL A 293 2.13 -4.78 -25.98
C VAL A 293 1.26 -5.46 -27.02
N GLU A 294 1.83 -6.34 -27.84
CA GLU A 294 1.07 -7.14 -28.81
C GLU A 294 0.10 -8.10 -28.12
N HIS A 295 0.54 -8.81 -27.08
CA HIS A 295 -0.31 -9.74 -26.32
C HIS A 295 -1.51 -9.05 -25.66
N PHE A 296 -1.28 -7.90 -25.03
CA PHE A 296 -2.33 -7.11 -24.41
C PHE A 296 -3.15 -6.31 -25.42
N GLN A 297 -2.91 -6.47 -26.72
CA GLN A 297 -3.65 -5.80 -27.79
C GLN A 297 -3.55 -4.28 -27.68
N GLY A 298 -2.34 -3.76 -27.54
CA GLY A 298 -2.06 -2.32 -27.52
C GLY A 298 -1.91 -1.71 -26.13
N ILE A 299 -1.26 -0.54 -26.10
CA ILE A 299 -0.92 0.19 -24.86
C ILE A 299 -2.17 0.65 -24.09
N GLU A 300 -3.28 0.86 -24.78
CA GLU A 300 -4.59 1.22 -24.24
C GLU A 300 -5.17 0.15 -23.31
N ASN A 301 -4.72 -1.08 -23.44
CA ASN A 301 -5.15 -2.23 -22.65
C ASN A 301 -4.14 -2.63 -21.57
N ILE A 302 -2.97 -1.99 -21.53
CA ILE A 302 -1.99 -2.16 -20.46
C ILE A 302 -2.36 -1.28 -19.27
N ARG A 303 -2.22 -1.85 -18.07
CA ARG A 303 -2.30 -1.13 -16.80
C ARG A 303 -0.97 -1.28 -16.07
N ALA A 304 -0.55 -0.23 -15.41
CA ALA A 304 0.66 -0.18 -14.60
C ALA A 304 0.37 0.44 -13.23
N SER A 305 1.12 0.00 -12.23
CA SER A 305 1.12 0.52 -10.86
C SER A 305 2.48 0.22 -10.23
N LEU A 306 2.90 1.07 -9.30
CA LEU A 306 4.13 0.90 -8.55
C LEU A 306 4.07 -0.36 -7.66
N GLY A 307 4.90 -1.36 -7.99
CA GLY A 307 4.84 -2.74 -7.44
C GLY A 307 5.63 -3.01 -6.17
N ILE A 308 5.61 -2.06 -5.25
CA ILE A 308 6.43 -2.05 -4.03
C ILE A 308 5.73 -2.79 -2.91
N VAL A 309 4.48 -2.40 -2.64
CA VAL A 309 3.56 -3.18 -1.82
C VAL A 309 2.41 -3.59 -2.71
N TRP A 310 2.11 -4.88 -2.78
CA TRP A 310 0.96 -5.41 -3.51
C TRP A 310 0.38 -6.61 -2.79
N GLY A 311 -0.95 -6.74 -2.83
CA GLY A 311 -1.65 -7.94 -2.40
C GLY A 311 -2.03 -8.81 -3.59
N TRP A 312 -1.86 -10.11 -3.48
CA TRP A 312 -2.01 -11.07 -4.58
C TRP A 312 -2.83 -12.26 -4.13
N SER A 313 -3.96 -12.51 -4.80
CA SER A 313 -4.68 -13.76 -4.62
C SER A 313 -4.00 -14.92 -5.32
N ARG A 314 -4.37 -16.14 -4.91
CA ARG A 314 -4.01 -17.35 -5.65
C ARG A 314 -4.44 -17.27 -7.12
N ARG A 315 -5.69 -16.89 -7.37
CA ARG A 315 -6.27 -16.74 -8.72
C ARG A 315 -5.44 -15.79 -9.60
N MET A 316 -4.97 -14.67 -9.04
CA MET A 316 -4.11 -13.72 -9.73
C MET A 316 -2.78 -14.34 -10.17
N THR A 317 -2.09 -14.97 -9.21
CA THR A 317 -0.78 -15.59 -9.46
C THR A 317 -0.85 -16.83 -10.36
N ASP A 318 -1.94 -17.59 -10.31
CA ASP A 318 -2.18 -18.71 -11.24
C ASP A 318 -2.39 -18.22 -12.66
N GLU A 319 -3.16 -17.15 -12.84
CA GLU A 319 -3.42 -16.59 -14.16
C GLU A 319 -2.15 -16.05 -14.81
N MET A 320 -1.29 -15.38 -14.05
CA MET A 320 0.04 -15.01 -14.54
C MET A 320 0.92 -16.21 -14.86
N THR A 321 0.78 -17.31 -14.10
CA THR A 321 1.56 -18.53 -14.36
C THR A 321 1.12 -19.15 -15.69
N ARG A 322 -0.19 -19.17 -15.96
CA ARG A 322 -0.75 -19.58 -17.25
C ARG A 322 -0.29 -18.70 -18.42
N LEU A 323 -0.07 -17.40 -18.19
CA LEU A 323 0.53 -16.51 -19.19
C LEU A 323 2.02 -16.83 -19.41
N ASN A 324 2.76 -17.10 -18.34
CA ASN A 324 4.16 -17.54 -18.44
C ASN A 324 4.28 -18.85 -19.25
N GLU A 325 3.37 -19.81 -19.08
CA GLU A 325 3.36 -21.05 -19.88
C GLU A 325 3.23 -20.80 -21.38
N LYS A 326 2.53 -19.72 -21.75
CA LYS A 326 2.38 -19.24 -23.15
C LYS A 326 3.54 -18.38 -23.63
N GLY A 327 4.59 -18.22 -22.82
CA GLY A 327 5.75 -17.41 -23.12
C GLY A 327 5.58 -15.90 -22.86
N ILE A 328 4.49 -15.49 -22.20
CA ILE A 328 4.23 -14.09 -21.87
C ILE A 328 4.69 -13.83 -20.44
N ASN A 329 5.78 -13.10 -20.30
CA ASN A 329 6.33 -12.68 -19.01
C ASN A 329 6.93 -11.28 -19.16
N CYS A 330 6.22 -10.28 -18.63
CA CYS A 330 6.49 -8.87 -18.87
C CYS A 330 7.13 -8.21 -17.64
N TYR A 331 7.55 -6.94 -17.77
CA TYR A 331 8.02 -6.17 -16.62
C TYR A 331 6.97 -6.05 -15.50
N PHE A 332 7.42 -6.20 -14.26
CA PHE A 332 6.55 -6.48 -13.12
C PHE A 332 5.48 -5.41 -12.86
N GLU A 333 5.82 -4.12 -12.98
CA GLU A 333 4.93 -3.00 -12.66
C GLU A 333 3.67 -2.94 -13.53
N TYR A 334 3.67 -3.60 -14.70
CA TYR A 334 2.49 -3.66 -15.55
C TYR A 334 1.99 -5.06 -15.84
N PHE A 335 2.79 -6.11 -15.63
CA PHE A 335 2.36 -7.46 -15.94
C PHE A 335 1.14 -7.88 -15.11
N ALA A 336 1.21 -7.67 -13.80
CA ALA A 336 0.11 -8.03 -12.90
C ALA A 336 -1.12 -7.15 -13.09
N PRO A 337 -1.04 -5.81 -13.09
CA PRO A 337 -2.23 -5.00 -13.35
C PRO A 337 -2.86 -5.23 -14.72
N SER A 338 -2.06 -5.47 -15.77
CA SER A 338 -2.59 -5.76 -17.12
C SER A 338 -3.25 -7.13 -17.20
N THR A 339 -2.66 -8.13 -16.55
CA THR A 339 -3.27 -9.46 -16.42
C THR A 339 -4.61 -9.37 -15.70
N ALA A 340 -4.67 -8.65 -14.58
CA ALA A 340 -5.93 -8.46 -13.85
C ALA A 340 -6.99 -7.75 -14.70
N TYR A 341 -6.59 -6.72 -15.44
CA TYR A 341 -7.47 -5.98 -16.34
C TYR A 341 -8.00 -6.85 -17.48
N GLN A 342 -7.14 -7.60 -18.18
CA GLN A 342 -7.50 -8.40 -19.35
C GLN A 342 -8.32 -9.64 -18.98
N GLN A 343 -8.05 -10.24 -17.83
CA GLN A 343 -8.69 -11.49 -17.38
C GLN A 343 -9.90 -11.23 -16.47
N ASN A 344 -10.36 -9.98 -16.41
CA ASN A 344 -11.51 -9.55 -15.60
C ASN A 344 -11.38 -9.94 -14.11
N LEU A 345 -10.16 -9.90 -13.58
CA LEU A 345 -9.90 -10.09 -12.17
C LEU A 345 -10.18 -8.81 -11.39
N THR A 346 -10.56 -8.95 -10.12
CA THR A 346 -10.88 -7.82 -9.25
C THR A 346 -9.60 -7.16 -8.73
N THR A 347 -9.36 -5.92 -9.14
CA THR A 347 -8.32 -5.08 -8.54
C THR A 347 -8.96 -4.15 -7.51
N PHE A 348 -8.38 -4.08 -6.31
CA PHE A 348 -8.73 -3.10 -5.29
C PHE A 348 -7.57 -2.12 -5.09
N PHE A 349 -7.76 -0.87 -5.52
CA PHE A 349 -6.83 0.20 -5.16
C PHE A 349 -7.20 0.74 -3.76
N TYR A 350 -6.33 0.49 -2.79
CA TYR A 350 -6.45 1.10 -1.47
C TYR A 350 -5.77 2.48 -1.48
N GLN A 351 -6.58 3.54 -1.43
CA GLN A 351 -6.07 4.90 -1.40
C GLN A 351 -5.59 5.25 0.01
N HIS A 352 -4.33 4.91 0.29
CA HIS A 352 -3.68 5.32 1.53
C HIS A 352 -3.34 6.84 1.50
N PRO A 353 -3.17 7.47 2.67
CA PRO A 353 -2.75 8.87 2.73
C PRO A 353 -1.37 9.09 2.09
N LEU A 354 -1.25 10.19 1.36
CA LEU A 354 -0.01 10.65 0.72
C LEU A 354 0.33 12.05 1.20
N TYR A 355 1.61 12.34 1.36
CA TYR A 355 2.07 13.63 1.86
C TYR A 355 3.09 14.25 0.91
N CYS A 356 2.86 15.49 0.48
CA CYS A 356 3.74 16.21 -0.45
C CYS A 356 4.27 17.51 0.18
N PRO A 357 5.49 17.96 -0.17
CA PRO A 357 5.92 19.31 0.17
C PRO A 357 5.16 20.33 -0.68
N ARG A 358 4.93 21.54 -0.13
CA ARG A 358 4.18 22.64 -0.77
C ARG A 358 4.63 22.97 -2.19
N THR A 359 5.91 22.80 -2.47
CA THR A 359 6.54 23.15 -3.76
C THR A 359 6.23 22.16 -4.87
N THR A 360 5.54 21.04 -4.59
CA THR A 360 5.23 20.03 -5.60
C THR A 360 4.05 20.48 -6.47
N PRO A 361 4.21 20.59 -7.80
CA PRO A 361 3.11 20.98 -8.68
C PRO A 361 1.94 20.00 -8.61
N SER A 362 0.73 20.52 -8.33
CA SER A 362 -0.48 19.70 -8.17
C SER A 362 -0.82 18.82 -9.38
N SER A 363 -0.48 19.27 -10.59
CA SER A 363 -0.73 18.55 -11.84
C SER A 363 0.06 17.24 -11.97
N ARG A 364 1.18 17.09 -11.26
CA ARG A 364 1.99 15.86 -11.28
C ARG A 364 1.41 14.74 -10.43
N ASN A 365 0.52 15.10 -9.51
CA ASN A 365 0.06 14.22 -8.43
C ASN A 365 -1.43 13.91 -8.53
N THR A 366 -2.08 14.18 -9.65
CA THR A 366 -3.51 13.90 -9.82
C THR A 366 -3.77 13.23 -11.14
N MET A 367 -4.50 12.13 -11.13
CA MET A 367 -5.00 11.49 -12.35
C MET A 367 -6.48 11.80 -12.55
N LYS A 368 -6.89 11.94 -13.81
CA LYS A 368 -8.31 12.08 -14.16
C LYS A 368 -8.99 10.71 -14.13
N LYS A 369 -10.29 10.68 -13.84
CA LYS A 369 -11.08 9.44 -13.70
C LYS A 369 -11.04 8.56 -14.95
N GLU A 370 -10.99 9.14 -16.14
CA GLU A 370 -10.88 8.43 -17.42
C GLU A 370 -9.55 7.68 -17.60
N GLN A 371 -8.53 7.97 -16.79
CA GLN A 371 -7.23 7.29 -16.82
C GLN A 371 -7.19 6.05 -15.91
N LEU A 372 -8.23 5.84 -15.10
CA LEU A 372 -8.35 4.71 -14.16
C LEU A 372 -8.78 3.43 -14.87
N GLY A 373 -8.37 2.28 -14.33
CA GLY A 373 -8.76 0.96 -14.84
C GLY A 373 -10.26 0.71 -14.76
N LYS A 374 -10.82 -0.07 -15.72
CA LYS A 374 -12.26 -0.39 -15.74
C LYS A 374 -12.74 -1.16 -14.50
N ASN A 375 -11.86 -1.97 -13.91
CA ASN A 375 -12.15 -2.96 -12.85
C ASN A 375 -11.81 -2.45 -11.43
N ASP A 376 -11.45 -1.18 -11.31
CA ASP A 376 -11.16 -0.56 -10.01
C ASP A 376 -12.50 -0.13 -9.36
N PRO A 377 -12.79 -0.48 -8.10
CA PRO A 377 -14.04 -0.07 -7.44
C PRO A 377 -14.20 1.46 -7.44
N ARG A 378 -15.05 1.93 -8.34
CA ARG A 378 -15.29 3.35 -8.62
C ARG A 378 -15.96 4.11 -7.48
N SER A 379 -16.40 3.43 -6.42
CA SER A 379 -17.32 3.98 -5.42
C SER A 379 -16.66 4.85 -4.34
N VAL A 380 -15.32 4.83 -4.19
CA VAL A 380 -14.59 5.70 -3.24
C VAL A 380 -13.53 6.56 -3.93
N GLN A 381 -13.41 6.46 -5.25
CA GLN A 381 -12.43 7.25 -5.99
C GLN A 381 -12.91 8.69 -6.13
N HIS A 382 -12.22 9.60 -5.44
CA HIS A 382 -12.36 11.05 -5.61
C HIS A 382 -12.23 11.44 -7.09
N GLU A 383 -12.72 12.63 -7.48
CA GLU A 383 -12.61 13.16 -8.86
C GLU A 383 -11.16 13.18 -9.38
N LYS A 384 -10.19 13.18 -8.46
CA LYS A 384 -8.75 13.06 -8.71
C LYS A 384 -8.15 12.05 -7.74
N VAL A 385 -7.33 11.14 -8.26
CA VAL A 385 -6.54 10.23 -7.43
C VAL A 385 -5.16 10.81 -7.22
N ALA A 386 -4.76 10.93 -5.96
CA ALA A 386 -3.42 11.38 -5.62
C ALA A 386 -2.38 10.32 -5.97
N VAL A 387 -1.28 10.73 -6.61
CA VAL A 387 -0.16 9.84 -6.95
C VAL A 387 1.17 10.52 -6.60
N GLY A 388 2.17 9.73 -6.22
CA GLY A 388 3.52 10.20 -5.91
C GLY A 388 3.70 10.72 -4.48
N CYS A 389 4.75 11.53 -4.30
CA CYS A 389 5.18 12.09 -3.00
C CYS A 389 5.78 11.06 -2.05
N THR A 390 5.20 10.81 -0.88
CA THR A 390 5.71 9.82 0.08
C THR A 390 5.71 8.40 -0.48
N TYR A 391 4.94 8.09 -1.51
CA TYR A 391 4.94 6.80 -2.20
C TYR A 391 5.22 7.00 -3.69
N TYR A 392 6.48 6.81 -4.08
CA TYR A 392 6.97 7.06 -5.43
C TYR A 392 8.15 6.14 -5.76
N PHE A 393 8.65 6.10 -7.00
CA PHE A 393 9.70 5.14 -7.37
C PHE A 393 11.15 5.64 -7.14
N VAL A 394 11.34 6.91 -6.75
CA VAL A 394 12.66 7.49 -6.45
C VAL A 394 12.71 8.26 -5.13
N ASN A 395 13.87 8.19 -4.49
CA ASN A 395 14.15 8.68 -3.13
C ASN A 395 13.82 10.15 -2.89
N PRO A 396 14.11 11.11 -3.79
CA PRO A 396 14.00 12.53 -3.45
C PRO A 396 12.61 13.01 -3.00
N HIS A 397 11.55 12.22 -3.23
CA HIS A 397 10.18 12.57 -2.85
C HIS A 397 9.76 12.04 -1.47
N SER A 398 10.19 10.82 -1.13
CA SER A 398 9.79 10.10 0.08
C SER A 398 10.83 10.16 1.18
N GLN A 399 12.11 10.15 0.80
CA GLN A 399 13.25 10.11 1.71
C GLN A 399 13.25 11.26 2.73
N PRO A 400 13.01 12.52 2.33
CA PRO A 400 13.03 13.63 3.31
C PRO A 400 11.92 13.51 4.36
N PHE A 401 10.76 12.96 4.00
CA PHE A 401 9.64 12.75 4.93
C PHE A 401 10.04 11.81 6.08
N TRP A 402 10.77 10.74 5.73
CA TRP A 402 11.29 9.76 6.67
C TRP A 402 12.48 10.29 7.48
N GLU A 403 13.49 10.86 6.83
CA GLU A 403 14.73 11.33 7.50
C GLU A 403 14.45 12.39 8.55
N GLN A 404 13.57 13.34 8.25
CA GLN A 404 13.21 14.40 9.20
C GLN A 404 12.52 13.81 10.43
N TRP A 405 11.65 12.82 10.23
CA TRP A 405 10.95 12.14 11.32
C TRP A 405 11.90 11.30 12.17
N TYR A 406 12.86 10.62 11.54
CA TYR A 406 13.88 9.84 12.23
C TYR A 406 14.86 10.71 13.03
N HIS A 407 15.35 11.80 12.46
CA HIS A 407 16.38 12.64 13.08
C HIS A 407 15.85 13.70 14.05
N THR A 408 14.54 13.90 14.13
CA THR A 408 13.92 14.92 14.99
C THR A 408 13.03 14.22 16.03
N PRO A 409 13.51 13.95 17.25
CA PRO A 409 12.75 13.18 18.24
C PRO A 409 11.36 13.74 18.57
N ALA A 410 11.20 15.07 18.51
CA ALA A 410 9.92 15.74 18.75
C ALA A 410 8.97 15.71 17.54
N ALA A 411 9.49 15.38 16.35
CA ALA A 411 8.68 15.29 15.15
C ALA A 411 7.75 14.07 15.24
N CYS A 412 6.52 14.28 14.82
CA CYS A 412 5.55 13.21 14.68
C CYS A 412 5.01 13.19 13.26
N ARG A 413 4.60 12.02 12.78
CA ARG A 413 3.99 11.87 11.45
C ARG A 413 2.67 11.12 11.56
N PRO A 414 1.65 11.52 10.79
CA PRO A 414 0.47 10.67 10.62
C PRO A 414 0.83 9.31 10.03
N PRO A 415 -0.09 8.33 10.12
CA PRO A 415 0.05 7.08 9.39
C PRO A 415 0.32 7.32 7.90
N ALA A 416 1.35 6.63 7.39
CA ALA A 416 1.84 6.79 6.03
C ALA A 416 2.54 5.52 5.56
N LEU A 417 2.15 5.01 4.40
CA LEU A 417 2.97 4.07 3.64
C LEU A 417 3.96 4.89 2.79
N ILE A 418 5.24 4.61 2.95
CA ILE A 418 6.34 5.41 2.41
C ILE A 418 7.24 4.53 1.54
N HIS A 419 7.59 5.02 0.36
CA HIS A 419 8.57 4.38 -0.51
C HIS A 419 9.16 5.38 -1.53
N PRO A 420 10.46 5.23 -1.89
CA PRO A 420 11.45 4.39 -1.21
C PRO A 420 12.04 5.07 0.02
N VAL A 421 12.56 4.27 0.95
CA VAL A 421 13.50 4.73 1.97
C VAL A 421 14.87 4.08 1.70
N LYS A 422 15.85 4.83 1.21
CA LYS A 422 17.18 4.37 0.73
C LYS A 422 18.29 5.33 1.18
N GLY A 423 19.42 4.81 1.67
CA GLY A 423 20.58 5.60 2.15
C GLY A 423 21.31 4.98 3.36
N ASN A 424 22.26 5.70 3.96
CA ASN A 424 23.19 5.14 4.95
C ASN A 424 22.56 4.72 6.29
N PHE A 425 21.28 4.99 6.55
CA PHE A 425 20.53 4.44 7.70
C PHE A 425 20.31 2.91 7.61
N TRP A 426 20.67 2.31 6.47
CA TRP A 426 20.71 0.86 6.27
C TRP A 426 21.98 0.20 6.78
N ASN A 427 23.07 0.96 6.92
CA ASN A 427 24.44 0.45 7.08
C ASN A 427 25.02 0.78 8.46
#